data_AF-A0A4U6UM86-F1
#
_entry.id   AF-A0A4U6UM86-F1
#
_cell.length_a   1.000
_cell.length_b   1.000
_cell.length_c   1.000
_cell.angle_alpha   90.00
_cell.angle_beta   90.00
_cell.angle_gamma   90.00
#
_symmetry.space_group_name_H-M   'P 1'
#
loop_
_entity.id
_entity.type
_entity.pdbx_description
1 polymer ?
#
loop_
_entity_poly.entity_id
_entity_poly.type
_entity_poly.pdbx_seq_one_letter_code
_entity_poly.pdbx_strand_id
1 'polypeptide(L)'
;MNIRAWMAFTPLWLLLSYTICAFSLWGGGFLYHWGVIDYSGGYVVHLSSGVAGFTAAYWVGPRLKSDRERFAPNNILLMIAGGGLLWLGWAGFNGGAPYAPNITASVAVLNTNVSAATSLLTWTCLDVIFFGKPSVIGAVQGMMTGLVCVTAGAGLVHTWSAILMGVCAGSVPWFTMMILHKRSALLQKVDDTLAVFHTHAVAGLLGGVLTGLLATPDLMALHSHVPGARGAFYGGGVAQVGKQLGGALFVVAWNVVVTTGILLGVGLFVPLRMPDDQLRIGDDDAHGEEAYALWGDGERFDVTRNEAARTGAWGNGGREETVDHRLAGMGARGVTIQL
;
A
#
# COMPACT_ATOMS: atom_id res chain seq x y z
N MET A 1 9.74 -8.12 -10.53
CA MET A 1 10.91 -7.38 -11.06
C MET A 1 12.10 -8.32 -11.01
N ASN A 2 13.06 -8.24 -11.93
CA ASN A 2 14.32 -8.97 -11.81
C ASN A 2 15.05 -8.53 -10.52
N ILE A 3 15.49 -9.49 -9.71
CA ILE A 3 16.07 -9.19 -8.39
C ILE A 3 17.34 -8.33 -8.49
N ARG A 4 18.19 -8.54 -9.51
CA ARG A 4 19.40 -7.73 -9.73
C ARG A 4 19.05 -6.30 -10.11
N ALA A 5 18.02 -6.12 -10.93
CA ALA A 5 17.51 -4.78 -11.25
C ALA A 5 16.94 -4.09 -9.99
N TRP A 6 16.24 -4.83 -9.13
CA TRP A 6 15.71 -4.31 -7.85
C TRP A 6 16.83 -3.89 -6.88
N MET A 7 17.90 -4.69 -6.78
CA MET A 7 19.08 -4.39 -5.97
C MET A 7 19.81 -3.12 -6.43
N ALA A 8 19.82 -2.82 -7.73
CA ALA A 8 20.35 -1.57 -8.26
C ALA A 8 19.37 -0.40 -8.07
N PHE A 9 18.09 -0.64 -8.35
CA PHE A 9 17.03 0.37 -8.28
C PHE A 9 16.88 0.97 -6.88
N THR A 10 16.84 0.14 -5.84
CA THR A 10 16.52 0.56 -4.47
C THR A 10 17.49 1.62 -3.91
N PRO A 11 18.83 1.41 -3.89
CA PRO A 11 19.77 2.42 -3.40
C PRO A 11 19.80 3.68 -4.28
N LEU A 12 19.65 3.54 -5.60
CA LEU A 12 19.57 4.68 -6.52
C LEU A 12 18.32 5.53 -6.25
N TRP A 13 17.16 4.89 -6.05
CA TRP A 13 15.91 5.59 -5.76
C TRP A 13 15.96 6.26 -4.39
N LEU A 14 16.56 5.60 -3.39
CA LEU A 14 16.77 6.17 -2.07
C LEU A 14 17.59 7.47 -2.17
N LEU A 15 18.72 7.44 -2.88
CA LEU A 15 19.62 8.57 -2.99
C LEU A 15 19.03 9.72 -3.84
N LEU A 16 18.46 9.40 -5.00
CA LEU A 16 18.09 10.39 -6.02
C LEU A 16 16.64 10.87 -5.89
N SER A 17 15.75 10.04 -5.34
CA SER A 17 14.34 10.41 -5.14
C SER A 17 14.05 10.72 -3.69
N TYR A 18 14.16 9.71 -2.82
CA TYR A 18 13.73 9.82 -1.42
C TYR A 18 14.46 10.93 -0.66
N THR A 19 15.80 10.96 -0.72
CA THR A 19 16.59 11.98 -0.02
C THR A 19 16.27 13.39 -0.49
N ILE A 20 15.98 13.59 -1.78
CA ILE A 20 15.62 14.90 -2.33
C ILE A 20 14.24 15.34 -1.83
N CYS A 21 13.24 14.45 -1.85
CA CYS A 21 11.92 14.74 -1.29
C CYS A 21 12.00 15.01 0.22
N ALA A 22 12.75 14.19 0.97
CA ALA A 22 12.96 14.36 2.41
C ALA A 22 13.65 15.69 2.74
N PHE A 23 14.72 16.04 2.04
CA PHE A 23 15.38 17.33 2.23
C PHE A 23 14.44 18.49 1.90
N SER A 24 13.67 18.38 0.82
CA SER A 24 12.73 19.42 0.39
C SER A 24 11.67 19.73 1.44
N LEU A 25 11.14 18.72 2.13
CA LEU A 25 10.02 18.82 3.08
C LEU A 25 10.44 18.90 4.55
N TRP A 26 11.57 18.29 4.94
CA TRP A 26 12.01 18.18 6.34
C TRP A 26 13.40 18.76 6.60
N GLY A 27 14.31 18.61 5.63
CA GLY A 27 15.73 18.94 5.81
C GLY A 27 16.08 20.43 5.65
N GLY A 28 15.10 21.34 5.63
CA GLY A 28 15.34 22.76 5.36
C GLY A 28 15.31 23.15 3.89
N GLY A 29 14.74 22.32 3.01
CA GLY A 29 14.58 22.64 1.61
C GLY A 29 13.44 23.62 1.32
N PHE A 30 13.14 23.82 0.03
CA PHE A 30 12.23 24.87 -0.39
C PHE A 30 10.76 24.63 0.04
N LEU A 31 10.27 23.39 0.07
CA LEU A 31 8.88 23.10 0.52
C LEU A 31 8.72 23.28 2.02
N TYR A 32 9.75 22.94 2.80
CA TYR A 32 9.85 23.20 4.22
C TYR A 32 9.66 24.71 4.47
N HIS A 33 10.49 25.56 3.87
CA HIS A 33 10.39 27.01 4.01
C HIS A 33 9.10 27.61 3.43
N TRP A 34 8.53 26.99 2.40
CA TRP A 34 7.24 27.44 1.85
C TRP A 34 6.07 27.17 2.82
N GLY A 35 6.25 26.27 3.79
CA GLY A 35 5.27 25.91 4.79
C GLY A 35 4.30 24.82 4.33
N VAL A 36 4.78 23.88 3.52
CA VAL A 36 4.07 22.61 3.31
C VAL A 36 4.12 21.81 4.61
N ILE A 37 2.97 21.32 5.04
CA ILE A 37 2.82 20.54 6.27
C ILE A 37 2.92 19.06 5.91
N ASP A 38 3.95 18.40 6.43
CA ASP A 38 4.13 16.95 6.35
C ASP A 38 4.80 16.44 7.63
N TYR A 39 3.99 16.13 8.66
CA TYR A 39 4.46 15.84 10.02
C TYR A 39 5.38 14.62 10.11
N SER A 40 4.95 13.47 9.57
CA SER A 40 5.72 12.22 9.63
C SER A 40 5.82 11.47 8.30
N GLY A 41 5.42 12.06 7.17
CA GLY A 41 5.78 11.54 5.84
C GLY A 41 4.63 11.10 4.97
N GLY A 42 3.50 11.81 5.04
CA GLY A 42 2.43 11.68 4.06
C GLY A 42 2.93 11.88 2.64
N TYR A 43 3.81 12.86 2.41
CA TYR A 43 4.40 13.11 1.10
C TYR A 43 5.74 12.43 0.92
N VAL A 44 6.67 12.61 1.86
CA VAL A 44 8.04 12.06 1.75
C VAL A 44 8.05 10.54 1.64
N VAL A 45 7.17 9.85 2.38
CA VAL A 45 7.13 8.38 2.41
C VAL A 45 6.01 7.86 1.53
N HIS A 46 4.75 8.22 1.81
CA HIS A 46 3.61 7.53 1.21
C HIS A 46 3.29 7.99 -0.22
N LEU A 47 3.18 9.30 -0.45
CA LEU A 47 2.97 9.79 -1.81
C LEU A 47 4.15 9.43 -2.72
N SER A 48 5.37 9.63 -2.22
CA SER A 48 6.62 9.32 -2.92
C SER A 48 6.70 7.84 -3.32
N SER A 49 6.63 6.91 -2.36
CA SER A 49 6.70 5.47 -2.64
C SER A 49 5.49 4.97 -3.43
N GLY A 50 4.31 5.54 -3.21
CA GLY A 50 3.10 5.22 -3.96
C GLY A 50 3.23 5.52 -5.45
N VAL A 51 3.74 6.70 -5.78
CA VAL A 51 3.97 7.13 -7.17
C VAL A 51 5.14 6.37 -7.80
N ALA A 52 6.23 6.18 -7.05
CA ALA A 52 7.38 5.42 -7.50
C ALA A 52 7.03 3.96 -7.80
N GLY A 53 6.28 3.29 -6.91
CA GLY A 53 5.82 1.92 -7.09
C GLY A 53 4.95 1.75 -8.33
N PHE A 54 3.99 2.66 -8.55
CA PHE A 54 3.15 2.65 -9.75
C PHE A 54 3.96 2.92 -11.03
N THR A 55 4.88 3.88 -10.99
CA THR A 55 5.80 4.19 -12.11
C THR A 55 6.70 3.00 -12.41
N ALA A 56 7.21 2.32 -11.38
CA ALA A 56 8.03 1.13 -11.54
C ALA A 56 7.25 -0.04 -12.13
N ALA A 57 6.02 -0.28 -11.67
CA ALA A 57 5.15 -1.30 -12.24
C ALA A 57 4.86 -1.05 -13.73
N TYR A 58 4.75 0.21 -14.17
CA TYR A 58 4.61 0.56 -15.58
C TYR A 58 5.84 0.14 -16.40
N TRP A 59 7.05 0.49 -15.96
CA TRP A 59 8.30 0.20 -16.68
C TRP A 59 8.73 -1.26 -16.63
N VAL A 60 8.52 -1.93 -15.49
CA VAL A 60 8.79 -3.37 -15.35
C VAL A 60 7.80 -4.18 -16.20
N GLY A 61 6.56 -3.72 -16.32
CA GLY A 61 5.51 -4.42 -17.04
C GLY A 61 4.80 -5.49 -16.21
N PRO A 62 3.74 -6.09 -16.75
CA PRO A 62 2.80 -6.91 -15.99
C PRO A 62 3.35 -8.28 -15.62
N ARG A 63 2.77 -8.89 -14.58
CA ARG A 63 2.94 -10.31 -14.26
C ARG A 63 2.35 -11.20 -15.36
N LEU A 64 2.57 -12.50 -15.25
CA LEU A 64 1.96 -13.47 -16.15
C LEU A 64 0.43 -13.32 -16.13
N LYS A 65 -0.19 -13.54 -17.29
CA LYS A 65 -1.65 -13.45 -17.42
C LYS A 65 -2.35 -14.44 -16.47
N SER A 66 -1.81 -15.65 -16.30
CA SER A 66 -2.29 -16.66 -15.35
C SER A 66 -2.36 -16.13 -13.92
N ASP A 67 -1.33 -15.42 -13.48
CA ASP A 67 -1.20 -14.95 -12.11
C ASP A 67 -2.14 -13.77 -11.85
N ARG A 68 -2.38 -12.96 -12.88
CA ARG A 68 -3.35 -11.86 -12.85
C ARG A 68 -4.80 -12.35 -12.81
N GLU A 69 -5.10 -13.44 -13.53
CA GLU A 69 -6.43 -14.06 -13.54
C GLU A 69 -6.69 -14.88 -12.26
N ARG A 70 -5.64 -15.44 -11.64
CA ARG A 70 -5.70 -16.22 -10.39
C ARG A 70 -4.84 -15.60 -9.30
N PHE A 71 -5.23 -14.42 -8.84
CA PHE A 71 -4.50 -13.68 -7.82
C PHE A 71 -5.04 -13.92 -6.40
N ALA A 72 -4.87 -15.15 -5.90
CA ALA A 72 -5.15 -15.46 -4.50
C ALA A 72 -3.95 -15.05 -3.61
N PRO A 73 -4.18 -14.51 -2.39
CA PRO A 73 -3.09 -14.24 -1.46
C PRO A 73 -2.41 -15.55 -1.05
N ASN A 74 -1.07 -15.54 -0.96
CA ASN A 74 -0.30 -16.73 -0.59
C ASN A 74 -0.53 -17.13 0.89
N ASN A 75 -0.60 -16.14 1.80
CA ASN A 75 -0.74 -16.38 3.24
C ASN A 75 -1.44 -15.20 3.95
N ILE A 76 -2.73 -15.37 4.24
CA ILE A 76 -3.55 -14.34 4.91
C ILE A 76 -3.11 -14.13 6.36
N LEU A 77 -2.67 -15.18 7.06
CA LEU A 77 -2.25 -15.06 8.46
C LEU A 77 -0.98 -14.22 8.58
N LEU A 78 -0.01 -14.44 7.69
CA LEU A 78 1.22 -13.64 7.64
C LEU A 78 0.92 -12.18 7.29
N MET A 79 -0.02 -11.93 6.37
CA MET A 79 -0.48 -10.59 6.04
C MET A 79 -1.10 -9.88 7.26
N ILE A 80 -1.92 -10.57 8.05
CA ILE A 80 -2.50 -10.00 9.29
C ILE A 80 -1.39 -9.70 10.32
N ALA A 81 -0.43 -10.62 10.49
CA ALA A 81 0.71 -10.40 11.39
C ALA A 81 1.51 -9.16 10.96
N GLY A 82 1.81 -9.02 9.67
CA GLY A 82 2.45 -7.83 9.12
C GLY A 82 1.62 -6.56 9.34
N GLY A 83 0.30 -6.62 9.15
CA GLY A 83 -0.62 -5.53 9.44
C GLY A 83 -0.58 -5.09 10.92
N GLY A 84 -0.57 -6.06 11.85
CA GLY A 84 -0.43 -5.79 13.28
C GLY A 84 0.91 -5.14 13.64
N LEU A 85 2.01 -5.62 13.06
CA LEU A 85 3.34 -5.02 13.23
C LEU A 85 3.40 -3.61 12.67
N LEU A 86 2.77 -3.35 11.51
CA LEU A 86 2.69 -2.02 10.93
C LEU A 86 1.91 -1.06 11.82
N TRP A 87 0.74 -1.46 12.33
CA TRP A 87 -0.02 -0.63 13.26
C TRP A 87 0.78 -0.31 14.53
N LEU A 88 1.36 -1.34 15.17
CA LEU A 88 2.19 -1.17 16.36
C LEU A 88 3.38 -0.22 16.09
N GLY A 89 4.12 -0.47 15.01
CA GLY A 89 5.27 0.35 14.61
C GLY A 89 4.88 1.78 14.23
N TRP A 90 3.67 2.00 13.72
CA TRP A 90 3.20 3.32 13.34
C TRP A 90 3.05 4.29 14.51
N ALA A 91 2.83 3.77 15.73
CA ALA A 91 2.86 4.59 16.93
C ALA A 91 4.24 5.21 17.13
N GLY A 92 5.31 4.47 16.86
CA GLY A 92 6.69 4.99 16.83
C GLY A 92 6.94 5.91 15.63
N PHE A 93 6.40 5.56 14.46
CA PHE A 93 6.55 6.34 13.22
C PHE A 93 5.97 7.76 13.35
N ASN A 94 4.73 7.88 13.84
CA ASN A 94 4.08 9.18 14.03
C ASN A 94 4.44 9.80 15.39
N GLY A 95 4.46 9.03 16.46
CA GLY A 95 4.78 9.54 17.80
C GLY A 95 6.23 9.99 17.94
N GLY A 96 7.16 9.39 17.19
CA GLY A 96 8.59 9.73 17.21
C GLY A 96 8.98 10.89 16.30
N ALA A 97 8.09 11.35 15.42
CA ALA A 97 8.38 12.40 14.43
C ALA A 97 8.88 13.73 15.02
N PRO A 98 8.45 14.18 16.23
CA PRO A 98 9.02 15.37 16.87
C PRO A 98 10.44 15.18 17.42
N TYR A 99 10.98 13.96 17.42
CA TYR A 99 12.26 13.59 18.04
C TYR A 99 12.36 13.95 19.53
N ALA A 100 11.22 14.11 20.22
CA ALA A 100 11.15 14.46 21.62
C ALA A 100 9.80 14.00 22.25
N PRO A 101 9.78 13.64 23.54
CA PRO A 101 8.55 13.34 24.26
C PRO A 101 7.80 14.63 24.61
N ASN A 102 6.80 15.00 23.81
CA ASN A 102 6.03 16.23 23.98
C ASN A 102 4.53 16.04 23.65
N ILE A 103 3.75 17.11 23.77
CA ILE A 103 2.30 17.10 23.52
C ILE A 103 1.98 16.60 22.09
N THR A 104 2.70 17.06 21.08
CA THR A 104 2.46 16.67 19.68
C THR A 104 2.73 15.18 19.44
N ALA A 105 3.73 14.60 20.13
CA ALA A 105 4.00 13.17 20.11
C ALA A 105 2.83 12.37 20.69
N SER A 106 2.30 12.76 21.86
CA SER A 106 1.15 12.09 22.49
C SER A 106 -0.12 12.18 21.63
N VAL A 107 -0.40 13.35 21.06
CA VAL A 107 -1.52 13.56 20.14
C VAL A 107 -1.36 12.70 18.88
N ALA A 108 -0.13 12.62 18.33
CA ALA A 108 0.16 11.81 17.16
C ALA A 108 -0.14 10.33 17.39
N VAL A 109 0.27 9.76 18.53
CA VAL A 109 -0.02 8.36 18.86
C VAL A 109 -1.54 8.12 18.98
N LEU A 110 -2.27 9.01 19.63
CA LEU A 110 -3.73 8.91 19.75
C LEU A 110 -4.40 8.97 18.38
N ASN A 111 -4.09 9.99 17.58
CA ASN A 111 -4.68 10.21 16.27
C ASN A 111 -4.36 9.07 15.30
N THR A 112 -3.16 8.47 15.40
CA THR A 112 -2.76 7.29 14.61
C THR A 112 -3.71 6.12 14.83
N ASN A 113 -3.99 5.79 16.09
CA ASN A 113 -4.89 4.70 16.45
C ASN A 113 -6.33 4.99 16.04
N VAL A 114 -6.82 6.21 16.31
CA VAL A 114 -8.19 6.61 16.00
C VAL A 114 -8.46 6.59 14.49
N SER A 115 -7.54 7.13 13.68
CA SER A 115 -7.67 7.12 12.22
C SER A 115 -7.63 5.70 11.66
N ALA A 116 -6.68 4.87 12.10
CA ALA A 116 -6.57 3.47 11.67
C ALA A 116 -7.83 2.66 11.97
N ALA A 117 -8.35 2.76 13.20
CA ALA A 117 -9.56 2.06 13.61
C ALA A 117 -10.79 2.53 12.80
N THR A 118 -10.94 3.85 12.63
CA THR A 118 -12.08 4.41 11.90
C THR A 118 -12.03 4.06 10.42
N SER A 119 -10.84 4.07 9.81
CA SER A 119 -10.64 3.69 8.40
C SER A 119 -10.88 2.20 8.17
N LEU A 120 -10.39 1.32 9.07
CA LEU A 120 -10.68 -0.12 9.05
C LEU A 120 -12.19 -0.37 9.08
N LEU A 121 -12.90 0.26 10.02
CA LEU A 121 -14.34 0.09 10.16
C LEU A 121 -15.09 0.60 8.92
N THR A 122 -14.73 1.80 8.46
CA THR A 122 -15.34 2.40 7.26
C THR A 122 -15.17 1.50 6.04
N TRP A 123 -13.95 1.01 5.81
CA TRP A 123 -13.64 0.10 4.70
C TRP A 123 -14.45 -1.19 4.80
N THR A 124 -14.45 -1.81 5.98
CA THR A 124 -15.17 -3.08 6.20
C THR A 124 -16.68 -2.90 6.01
N CYS A 125 -17.24 -1.78 6.47
CA CYS A 125 -18.63 -1.42 6.22
C CYS A 125 -18.91 -1.27 4.72
N LEU A 126 -18.03 -0.62 3.95
CA LEU A 126 -18.18 -0.50 2.50
C LEU A 126 -18.11 -1.87 1.81
N ASP A 127 -17.20 -2.75 2.24
CA ASP A 127 -17.16 -4.13 1.72
C ASP A 127 -18.45 -4.89 1.99
N VAL A 128 -19.03 -4.75 3.18
CA VAL A 128 -20.33 -5.37 3.50
C VAL A 128 -21.46 -4.75 2.65
N ILE A 129 -21.50 -3.43 2.50
CA ILE A 129 -22.56 -2.72 1.75
C ILE A 129 -22.53 -3.10 0.26
N PHE A 130 -21.35 -3.13 -0.36
CA PHE A 130 -21.22 -3.31 -1.81
C PHE A 130 -20.97 -4.76 -2.24
N PHE A 131 -20.37 -5.59 -1.39
CA PHE A 131 -20.01 -6.97 -1.70
C PHE A 131 -20.72 -8.01 -0.80
N GLY A 132 -21.55 -7.57 0.14
CA GLY A 132 -22.40 -8.44 0.97
C GLY A 132 -21.69 -9.20 2.09
N LYS A 133 -20.37 -9.03 2.24
CA LYS A 133 -19.57 -9.73 3.26
C LYS A 133 -18.33 -8.93 3.66
N PRO A 134 -17.88 -9.05 4.92
CA PRO A 134 -16.64 -8.41 5.35
C PRO A 134 -15.43 -9.11 4.70
N SER A 135 -14.38 -8.34 4.40
CA SER A 135 -13.12 -8.84 3.86
C SER A 135 -11.99 -8.59 4.86
N VAL A 136 -11.22 -9.63 5.20
CA VAL A 136 -10.03 -9.49 6.05
C VAL A 136 -8.92 -8.71 5.33
N ILE A 137 -8.75 -8.95 4.02
CA ILE A 137 -7.81 -8.19 3.18
C ILE A 137 -8.26 -6.72 3.14
N GLY A 138 -9.55 -6.50 2.97
CA GLY A 138 -10.14 -5.15 3.00
C GLY A 138 -9.92 -4.46 4.35
N ALA A 139 -10.16 -5.14 5.46
CA ALA A 139 -9.92 -4.59 6.80
C ALA A 139 -8.45 -4.17 7.01
N VAL A 140 -7.48 -4.99 6.57
CA VAL A 140 -6.05 -4.64 6.63
C VAL A 140 -5.71 -3.45 5.71
N GLN A 141 -6.28 -3.40 4.50
CA GLN A 141 -6.11 -2.24 3.61
C GLN A 141 -6.74 -0.96 4.17
N GLY A 142 -7.92 -1.06 4.78
CA GLY A 142 -8.61 0.03 5.47
C GLY A 142 -7.80 0.56 6.64
N MET A 143 -7.25 -0.32 7.47
CA MET A 143 -6.32 0.07 8.54
C MET A 143 -5.10 0.81 7.97
N MET A 144 -4.45 0.25 6.95
CA MET A 144 -3.25 0.84 6.31
C MET A 144 -3.52 2.24 5.75
N THR A 145 -4.64 2.42 5.04
CA THR A 145 -5.00 3.72 4.48
C THR A 145 -5.29 4.77 5.56
N GLY A 146 -5.88 4.37 6.68
CA GLY A 146 -6.08 5.25 7.85
C GLY A 146 -4.77 5.70 8.47
N LEU A 147 -3.81 4.79 8.61
CA LEU A 147 -2.45 5.07 9.08
C LEU A 147 -1.72 6.03 8.13
N VAL A 148 -1.76 5.76 6.82
CA VAL A 148 -1.15 6.61 5.79
C VAL A 148 -1.76 8.00 5.77
N CYS A 149 -3.09 8.12 5.78
CA CYS A 149 -3.79 9.39 5.67
C CYS A 149 -3.46 10.33 6.85
N VAL A 150 -3.47 9.82 8.08
CA VAL A 150 -3.22 10.66 9.27
C VAL A 150 -1.76 11.10 9.40
N THR A 151 -0.82 10.41 8.74
CA THR A 151 0.62 10.64 8.86
C THR A 151 1.02 12.11 8.61
N ALA A 152 0.46 12.77 7.60
CA ALA A 152 0.82 14.16 7.30
C ALA A 152 0.46 15.16 8.43
N GLY A 153 -0.53 14.83 9.28
CA GLY A 153 -1.09 15.72 10.28
C GLY A 153 -1.19 15.12 11.69
N ALA A 154 -0.53 13.97 11.95
CA ALA A 154 -0.83 13.15 13.12
C ALA A 154 -0.74 13.92 14.43
N GLY A 155 0.33 14.71 14.63
CA GLY A 155 0.49 15.56 15.82
C GLY A 155 -0.07 16.97 15.71
N LEU A 156 -0.76 17.30 14.61
CA LEU A 156 -1.11 18.66 14.21
C LEU A 156 -2.62 18.90 14.07
N VAL A 157 -3.44 17.85 14.17
CA VAL A 157 -4.91 17.93 14.10
C VAL A 157 -5.53 17.49 15.42
N HIS A 158 -6.76 17.95 15.69
CA HIS A 158 -7.54 17.42 16.82
C HIS A 158 -8.00 15.97 16.56
N THR A 159 -8.25 15.22 17.63
CA THR A 159 -8.64 13.81 17.52
C THR A 159 -9.97 13.59 16.82
N TRP A 160 -10.94 14.50 16.93
CA TRP A 160 -12.17 14.43 16.13
C TRP A 160 -11.87 14.55 14.62
N SER A 161 -10.86 15.34 14.24
CA SER A 161 -10.43 15.48 12.85
C SER A 161 -9.76 14.19 12.36
N ALA A 162 -9.05 13.47 13.23
CA ALA A 162 -8.48 12.16 12.91
C ALA A 162 -9.58 11.11 12.62
N ILE A 163 -10.74 11.18 13.27
CA ILE A 163 -11.91 10.35 12.92
C ILE A 163 -12.36 10.66 11.49
N LEU A 164 -12.54 11.95 11.17
CA LEU A 164 -12.92 12.37 9.82
C LEU A 164 -11.90 11.92 8.77
N MET A 165 -10.60 12.08 9.05
CA MET A 165 -9.52 11.59 8.19
C MET A 165 -9.60 10.07 8.00
N GLY A 166 -9.92 9.32 9.06
CA GLY A 166 -10.14 7.87 9.00
C GLY A 166 -11.33 7.50 8.11
N VAL A 167 -12.47 8.19 8.23
CA VAL A 167 -13.63 7.95 7.34
C VAL A 167 -13.26 8.24 5.88
N CYS A 168 -12.57 9.36 5.61
CA CYS A 168 -12.12 9.69 4.26
C CYS A 168 -11.10 8.65 3.73
N ALA A 169 -10.17 8.19 4.58
CA ALA A 169 -9.16 7.20 4.23
C ALA A 169 -9.76 5.80 3.95
N GLY A 170 -10.82 5.42 4.67
CA GLY A 170 -11.50 4.16 4.44
C GLY A 170 -12.41 4.17 3.21
N SER A 171 -12.81 5.35 2.73
CA SER A 171 -13.78 5.51 1.63
C SER A 171 -13.16 5.91 0.30
N VAL A 172 -12.23 6.87 0.27
CA VAL A 172 -11.66 7.39 -0.98
C VAL A 172 -10.71 6.37 -1.63
N PRO A 173 -9.65 5.88 -0.96
CA PRO A 173 -8.85 4.74 -1.46
C PRO A 173 -9.68 3.49 -1.81
N TRP A 174 -10.73 3.19 -1.03
CA TRP A 174 -11.65 2.09 -1.34
C TRP A 174 -12.32 2.34 -2.69
N PHE A 175 -12.89 3.53 -2.90
CA PHE A 175 -13.53 3.90 -4.17
C PHE A 175 -12.55 3.87 -5.34
N THR A 176 -11.35 4.44 -5.16
CA THR A 176 -10.37 4.50 -6.24
C THR A 176 -9.90 3.12 -6.64
N MET A 177 -9.73 2.22 -5.68
CA MET A 177 -9.28 0.84 -5.94
C MET A 177 -10.40 -0.06 -6.46
N MET A 178 -11.57 -0.04 -5.84
CA MET A 178 -12.65 -0.98 -6.14
C MET A 178 -13.46 -0.59 -7.37
N ILE A 179 -13.57 0.71 -7.66
CA ILE A 179 -14.44 1.24 -8.71
C ILE A 179 -13.61 1.93 -9.79
N LEU A 180 -12.87 3.00 -9.45
CA LEU A 180 -12.18 3.82 -10.44
C LEU A 180 -11.10 3.04 -11.20
N HIS A 181 -10.30 2.22 -10.51
CA HIS A 181 -9.25 1.43 -11.12
C HIS A 181 -9.81 0.46 -12.15
N LYS A 182 -10.95 -0.18 -11.88
CA LYS A 182 -11.61 -1.11 -12.81
C LYS A 182 -12.22 -0.41 -14.03
N ARG A 183 -12.66 0.83 -13.87
CA ARG A 183 -13.29 1.63 -14.95
C ARG A 183 -12.29 2.45 -15.76
N SER A 184 -11.09 2.68 -15.25
CA SER A 184 -10.07 3.50 -15.90
C SER A 184 -9.17 2.67 -16.80
N ALA A 185 -9.30 2.85 -18.12
CA ALA A 185 -8.42 2.24 -19.11
C ALA A 185 -6.94 2.64 -18.90
N LEU A 186 -6.65 3.79 -18.29
CA LEU A 186 -5.30 4.22 -17.99
C LEU A 186 -4.72 3.45 -16.80
N LEU A 187 -5.49 3.31 -15.71
CA LEU A 187 -5.03 2.59 -14.52
C LEU A 187 -4.88 1.09 -14.78
N GLN A 188 -5.73 0.51 -15.63
CA GLN A 188 -5.65 -0.90 -16.05
C GLN A 188 -4.39 -1.24 -16.87
N LYS A 189 -3.67 -0.24 -17.40
CA LYS A 189 -2.40 -0.47 -18.12
C LYS A 189 -1.26 -0.87 -17.18
N VAL A 190 -1.40 -0.59 -15.88
CA VAL A 190 -0.36 -0.85 -14.89
C VAL A 190 -0.83 -1.94 -13.94
N ASP A 191 -0.03 -3.00 -13.84
CA ASP A 191 -0.28 -4.12 -12.94
C ASP A 191 0.22 -3.79 -11.52
N ASP A 192 -0.49 -2.88 -10.85
CA ASP A 192 -0.24 -2.51 -9.45
C ASP A 192 -0.70 -3.63 -8.50
N THR A 193 0.17 -4.63 -8.37
CA THR A 193 -0.12 -5.93 -7.74
C THR A 193 -0.70 -5.83 -6.33
N LEU A 194 -0.15 -4.93 -5.51
CA LEU A 194 -0.57 -4.74 -4.11
C LEU A 194 -1.41 -3.46 -3.92
N ALA A 195 -1.85 -2.85 -5.03
CA ALA A 195 -2.61 -1.61 -5.05
C ALA A 195 -1.94 -0.44 -4.28
N VAL A 196 -0.61 -0.37 -4.34
CA VAL A 196 0.22 0.60 -3.61
C VAL A 196 -0.11 2.04 -4.03
N PHE A 197 -0.55 2.25 -5.27
CA PHE A 197 -1.02 3.56 -5.72
C PHE A 197 -2.21 4.05 -4.89
N HIS A 198 -3.18 3.18 -4.59
CA HIS A 198 -4.38 3.58 -3.85
C HIS A 198 -4.10 3.67 -2.35
N THR A 199 -3.39 2.68 -1.81
CA THR A 199 -3.14 2.59 -0.37
C THR A 199 -2.10 3.58 0.13
N HIS A 200 -1.17 4.03 -0.73
CA HIS A 200 -0.13 4.99 -0.38
C HIS A 200 -0.23 6.32 -1.13
N ALA A 201 -0.30 6.33 -2.48
CA ALA A 201 -0.30 7.59 -3.22
C ALA A 201 -1.59 8.40 -3.00
N VAL A 202 -2.75 7.77 -3.22
CA VAL A 202 -4.06 8.40 -3.03
C VAL A 202 -4.27 8.76 -1.56
N ALA A 203 -4.02 7.82 -0.63
CA ALA A 203 -4.18 8.06 0.80
C ALA A 203 -3.20 9.13 1.33
N GLY A 204 -1.94 9.15 0.86
CA GLY A 204 -0.94 10.14 1.26
C GLY A 204 -1.26 11.54 0.73
N LEU A 205 -1.71 11.65 -0.53
CA LEU A 205 -2.23 12.89 -1.08
C LEU A 205 -3.42 13.41 -0.28
N LEU A 206 -4.41 12.54 -0.02
CA LEU A 206 -5.59 12.85 0.77
C LEU A 206 -5.21 13.34 2.17
N GLY A 207 -4.31 12.63 2.84
CA GLY A 207 -3.79 12.99 4.16
C GLY A 207 -3.15 14.37 4.21
N GLY A 208 -2.28 14.68 3.26
CA GLY A 208 -1.65 16.00 3.17
C GLY A 208 -2.66 17.11 2.87
N VAL A 209 -3.65 16.88 1.99
CA VAL A 209 -4.70 17.87 1.70
C VAL A 209 -5.59 18.10 2.93
N LEU A 210 -6.06 17.03 3.58
CA LEU A 210 -6.86 17.12 4.80
C LEU A 210 -6.09 17.80 5.93
N THR A 211 -4.79 17.57 6.06
CA THR A 211 -3.93 18.30 7.00
C THR A 211 -3.89 19.80 6.68
N GLY A 212 -3.77 20.16 5.39
CA GLY A 212 -3.86 21.55 4.95
C GLY A 212 -5.20 22.23 5.26
N LEU A 213 -6.26 21.46 5.48
CA LEU A 213 -7.56 21.96 5.94
C LEU A 213 -7.65 22.04 7.47
N LEU A 214 -7.16 21.01 8.16
CA LEU A 214 -7.50 20.68 9.57
C LEU A 214 -6.37 20.95 10.58
N ALA A 215 -5.16 21.31 10.14
CA ALA A 215 -4.06 21.60 11.08
C ALA A 215 -4.40 22.77 12.02
N THR A 216 -4.26 22.58 13.33
CA THR A 216 -4.77 23.53 14.32
C THR A 216 -3.68 24.54 14.71
N PRO A 217 -4.02 25.81 14.99
CA PRO A 217 -3.03 26.83 15.31
C PRO A 217 -2.18 26.48 16.53
N ASP A 218 -2.79 25.91 17.57
CA ASP A 218 -2.12 25.61 18.84
C ASP A 218 -1.10 24.48 18.69
N LEU A 219 -1.45 23.40 17.98
CA LEU A 219 -0.51 22.30 17.73
C LEU A 219 0.57 22.69 16.72
N MET A 220 0.22 23.49 15.73
CA MET A 220 1.19 24.05 14.78
C MET A 220 2.20 24.96 15.48
N ALA A 221 1.79 25.77 16.46
CA ALA A 221 2.71 26.63 17.21
C ALA A 221 3.75 25.84 18.03
N LEU A 222 3.46 24.58 18.37
CA LEU A 222 4.37 23.70 19.10
C LEU A 222 5.38 22.97 18.21
N HIS A 223 5.13 22.87 16.90
CA HIS A 223 5.90 22.02 16.00
C HIS A 223 6.43 22.74 14.74
N SER A 224 5.66 23.67 14.18
CA SER A 224 6.00 24.32 12.92
C SER A 224 7.03 25.43 13.11
N HIS A 225 8.00 25.46 12.19
CA HIS A 225 8.98 26.54 12.09
C HIS A 225 8.44 27.76 11.31
N VAL A 226 7.29 27.64 10.63
CA VAL A 226 6.70 28.73 9.86
C VAL A 226 5.70 29.50 10.73
N PRO A 227 5.96 30.76 11.08
CA PRO A 227 5.09 31.53 11.96
C PRO A 227 3.66 31.63 11.42
N GLY A 228 2.69 31.27 12.25
CA GLY A 228 1.27 31.38 11.93
C GLY A 228 0.75 30.36 10.92
N ALA A 229 1.54 29.34 10.55
CA ALA A 229 1.07 28.23 9.72
C ALA A 229 -0.07 27.48 10.42
N ARG A 230 -1.16 27.26 9.68
CA ARG A 230 -2.40 26.66 10.20
C ARG A 230 -3.26 26.18 9.03
N GLY A 231 -4.18 25.26 9.30
CA GLY A 231 -5.12 24.74 8.32
C GLY A 231 -6.11 25.80 7.82
N ALA A 232 -6.68 25.55 6.64
CA ALA A 232 -7.62 26.46 6.00
C ALA A 232 -8.82 26.81 6.89
N PHE A 233 -9.36 25.84 7.64
CA PHE A 233 -10.51 26.03 8.53
C PHE A 233 -10.18 26.82 9.80
N TYR A 234 -8.90 27.08 10.06
CA TYR A 234 -8.43 27.85 11.20
C TYR A 234 -7.81 29.20 10.79
N GLY A 235 -8.11 29.68 9.58
CA GLY A 235 -7.65 30.98 9.08
C GLY A 235 -6.38 30.91 8.22
N GLY A 236 -5.88 29.72 7.87
CA GLY A 236 -4.79 29.56 6.89
C GLY A 236 -5.22 29.83 5.44
N GLY A 237 -6.54 29.83 5.20
CA GLY A 237 -7.15 30.11 3.91
C GLY A 237 -6.81 29.08 2.83
N VAL A 238 -7.21 29.39 1.60
CA VAL A 238 -6.94 28.56 0.40
C VAL A 238 -5.44 28.45 0.10
N ALA A 239 -4.64 29.39 0.59
CA ALA A 239 -3.19 29.40 0.43
C ALA A 239 -2.55 28.14 1.05
N GLN A 240 -3.00 27.71 2.23
CA GLN A 240 -2.42 26.51 2.86
C GLN A 240 -2.72 25.25 2.03
N VAL A 241 -3.94 25.09 1.52
CA VAL A 241 -4.29 23.97 0.63
C VAL A 241 -3.47 24.03 -0.67
N GLY A 242 -3.27 25.24 -1.23
CA GLY A 242 -2.41 25.45 -2.39
C GLY A 242 -0.97 24.99 -2.16
N LYS A 243 -0.39 25.25 -0.98
CA LYS A 243 0.94 24.73 -0.59
C LYS A 243 0.97 23.21 -0.56
N GLN A 244 -0.04 22.57 0.06
CA GLN A 244 -0.14 21.11 0.10
C GLN A 244 -0.20 20.52 -1.31
N LEU A 245 -1.04 21.06 -2.19
CA LEU A 245 -1.16 20.60 -3.58
C LEU A 245 0.12 20.84 -4.38
N GLY A 246 0.79 21.98 -4.20
CA GLY A 246 2.06 22.27 -4.85
C GLY A 246 3.18 21.34 -4.40
N GLY A 247 3.28 21.06 -3.09
CA GLY A 247 4.22 20.09 -2.54
C GLY A 247 3.95 18.68 -3.04
N ALA A 248 2.68 18.26 -3.07
CA ALA A 248 2.28 16.98 -3.63
C ALA A 248 2.63 16.87 -5.13
N LEU A 249 2.36 17.91 -5.92
CA LEU A 249 2.70 17.94 -7.34
C LEU A 249 4.22 17.81 -7.56
N PHE A 250 5.03 18.48 -6.76
CA PHE A 250 6.48 18.32 -6.80
C PHE A 250 6.89 16.87 -6.51
N VAL A 251 6.38 16.26 -5.43
CA VAL A 251 6.73 14.88 -5.07
C VAL A 251 6.30 13.89 -6.16
N VAL A 252 5.10 14.07 -6.74
CA VAL A 252 4.60 13.26 -7.85
C VAL A 252 5.51 13.41 -9.08
N ALA A 253 5.76 14.64 -9.53
CA ALA A 253 6.55 14.90 -10.72
C ALA A 253 7.99 14.39 -10.57
N TRP A 254 8.62 14.66 -9.42
CA TRP A 254 9.98 14.19 -9.12
C TRP A 254 10.05 12.67 -9.13
N ASN A 255 9.11 11.97 -8.47
CA ASN A 255 9.11 10.52 -8.46
C ASN A 255 8.84 9.91 -9.83
N VAL A 256 7.92 10.47 -10.63
CA VAL A 256 7.70 9.98 -12.00
C VAL A 256 8.98 10.11 -12.83
N VAL A 257 9.62 11.28 -12.81
CA VAL A 257 10.82 11.56 -13.62
C VAL A 257 12.01 10.72 -13.16
N VAL A 258 12.35 10.75 -11.86
CA VAL A 258 13.54 10.08 -11.33
C VAL A 258 13.38 8.56 -11.36
N THR A 259 12.23 8.03 -10.98
CA THR A 259 11.97 6.57 -11.06
C THR A 259 12.08 6.09 -12.50
N THR A 260 11.52 6.84 -13.46
CA THR A 260 11.67 6.54 -14.89
C THR A 260 13.13 6.56 -15.33
N GLY A 261 13.87 7.61 -14.98
CA GLY A 261 15.29 7.75 -15.34
C GLY A 261 16.14 6.60 -14.80
N ILE A 262 15.93 6.22 -13.53
CA ILE A 262 16.63 5.10 -12.90
C ILE A 262 16.30 3.79 -13.61
N LEU A 263 15.02 3.49 -13.86
CA LEU A 263 14.62 2.23 -14.48
C LEU A 263 15.08 2.13 -15.93
N LEU A 264 15.02 3.21 -16.69
CA LEU A 264 15.60 3.25 -18.04
C LEU A 264 17.11 3.01 -18.00
N GLY A 265 17.83 3.66 -17.06
CA GLY A 265 19.27 3.47 -16.90
C GLY A 265 19.66 2.05 -16.48
N VAL A 266 19.00 1.50 -15.46
CA VAL A 266 19.21 0.10 -15.01
C VAL A 266 18.85 -0.87 -16.14
N GLY A 267 17.78 -0.59 -16.88
CA GLY A 267 17.30 -1.39 -18.02
C GLY A 267 18.30 -1.52 -19.16
N LEU A 268 19.31 -0.64 -19.26
CA LEU A 268 20.40 -0.76 -20.23
C LEU A 268 21.37 -1.89 -19.90
N PHE A 269 21.47 -2.28 -18.64
CA PHE A 269 22.44 -3.28 -18.16
C PHE A 269 21.78 -4.57 -17.69
N VAL A 270 20.58 -4.48 -17.10
CA VAL A 270 19.85 -5.60 -16.53
C VAL A 270 18.39 -5.53 -16.97
N PRO A 271 17.81 -6.62 -17.52
CA PRO A 271 16.38 -6.67 -17.81
C PRO A 271 15.57 -6.34 -16.55
N LEU A 272 14.64 -5.38 -16.64
CA LEU A 272 13.82 -4.98 -15.49
C LEU A 272 12.86 -6.08 -15.03
N ARG A 273 12.44 -6.95 -15.96
CA ARG A 273 11.52 -8.06 -15.74
C ARG A 273 12.20 -9.37 -16.08
N MET A 274 11.91 -10.40 -15.30
CA MET A 274 12.34 -11.76 -15.62
C MET A 274 11.57 -12.28 -16.86
N PRO A 275 12.20 -13.14 -17.68
CA PRO A 275 11.52 -13.92 -18.71
C PRO A 275 10.32 -14.71 -18.19
N ASP A 276 9.35 -14.99 -19.05
CA ASP A 276 8.10 -15.67 -18.67
C ASP A 276 8.31 -17.11 -18.17
N ASP A 277 9.31 -17.83 -18.68
CA ASP A 277 9.70 -19.17 -18.22
C ASP A 277 10.25 -19.14 -16.78
N GLN A 278 11.07 -18.14 -16.47
CA GLN A 278 11.57 -17.92 -15.10
C GLN A 278 10.45 -17.48 -14.15
N LEU A 279 9.56 -16.60 -14.58
CA LEU A 279 8.40 -16.17 -13.78
C LEU A 279 7.44 -17.31 -13.43
N ARG A 280 7.38 -18.38 -14.25
CA ARG A 280 6.59 -19.58 -13.93
C ARG A 280 7.19 -20.40 -12.79
N ILE A 281 8.52 -20.36 -12.64
CA ILE A 281 9.24 -21.05 -11.56
C ILE A 281 9.18 -20.19 -10.29
N GLY A 282 9.41 -18.88 -10.42
CA GLY A 282 9.28 -17.93 -9.31
C GLY A 282 10.52 -17.87 -8.43
N ASP A 283 10.33 -17.96 -7.10
CA ASP A 283 11.38 -17.73 -6.12
C ASP A 283 12.54 -18.73 -6.23
N ASP A 284 12.28 -19.98 -6.63
CA ASP A 284 13.34 -20.97 -6.84
C ASP A 284 14.30 -20.57 -7.98
N ASP A 285 13.81 -19.97 -9.07
CA ASP A 285 14.69 -19.43 -10.12
C ASP A 285 15.39 -18.14 -9.69
N ALA A 286 14.71 -17.29 -8.92
CA ALA A 286 15.25 -16.01 -8.46
C ALA A 286 16.30 -16.15 -7.35
N HIS A 287 16.12 -17.13 -6.46
CA HIS A 287 16.83 -17.25 -5.18
C HIS A 287 17.44 -18.64 -4.94
N GLY A 288 17.01 -19.69 -5.66
CA GLY A 288 17.39 -21.07 -5.39
C GLY A 288 16.75 -21.63 -4.12
N GLU A 289 15.65 -21.01 -3.66
CA GLU A 289 14.98 -21.33 -2.40
C GLU A 289 13.46 -21.37 -2.62
N GLU A 290 12.80 -22.35 -1.99
CA GLU A 290 11.34 -22.38 -1.90
C GLU A 290 10.89 -21.80 -0.56
N ALA A 291 9.94 -20.86 -0.58
CA ALA A 291 9.43 -20.20 0.63
C ALA A 291 8.77 -21.19 1.62
N TYR A 292 8.23 -22.30 1.12
CA TYR A 292 7.67 -23.37 1.93
C TYR A 292 8.17 -24.72 1.42
N ALA A 293 9.14 -25.31 2.10
CA ALA A 293 9.47 -26.73 1.95
C ALA A 293 8.36 -27.57 2.61
N LEU A 294 7.16 -27.56 2.00
CA LEU A 294 6.06 -28.38 2.49
C LEU A 294 6.44 -29.86 2.46
N TRP A 295 7.35 -30.24 1.54
CA TRP A 295 7.83 -31.60 1.32
C TRP A 295 9.33 -31.70 1.59
N GLY A 296 9.78 -32.85 2.09
CA GLY A 296 11.19 -33.13 2.33
C GLY A 296 11.96 -33.35 1.03
N ASP A 297 13.25 -33.01 1.05
CA ASP A 297 14.19 -33.14 -0.08
C ASP A 297 13.96 -34.42 -0.89
N GLY A 298 13.49 -34.27 -2.13
CA GLY A 298 13.36 -35.36 -3.11
C GLY A 298 11.93 -35.81 -3.46
N GLU A 299 10.89 -35.36 -2.78
CA GLU A 299 9.51 -35.68 -3.17
C GLU A 299 8.90 -34.59 -4.08
N ARG A 300 8.86 -34.85 -5.39
CA ARG A 300 7.99 -34.08 -6.31
C ARG A 300 6.53 -34.41 -6.04
N PHE A 301 5.67 -33.40 -6.15
CA PHE A 301 4.21 -33.56 -6.05
C PHE A 301 3.70 -34.55 -7.11
N ASP A 302 3.43 -35.78 -6.67
CA ASP A 302 2.79 -36.81 -7.49
C ASP A 302 1.27 -36.75 -7.24
N VAL A 303 0.56 -36.17 -8.21
CA VAL A 303 -0.91 -36.04 -8.21
C VAL A 303 -1.59 -37.41 -8.05
N THR A 304 -0.91 -38.50 -8.44
CA THR A 304 -1.45 -39.86 -8.41
C THR A 304 -1.34 -40.54 -7.05
N ARG A 305 -0.48 -40.04 -6.15
CA ARG A 305 -0.22 -40.68 -4.84
C ARG A 305 -1.44 -40.62 -3.90
N ASN A 306 -2.31 -39.61 -4.05
CA ASN A 306 -3.57 -39.52 -3.32
C ASN A 306 -4.65 -40.49 -3.84
N GLU A 307 -4.54 -40.98 -5.08
CA GLU A 307 -5.43 -42.03 -5.60
C GLU A 307 -4.98 -43.40 -5.11
N ALA A 308 -3.68 -43.69 -5.16
CA ALA A 308 -3.11 -44.96 -4.70
C ALA A 308 -3.33 -45.22 -3.19
N ALA A 309 -3.27 -44.16 -2.36
CA ALA A 309 -3.56 -44.26 -0.93
C ALA A 309 -5.05 -44.49 -0.62
N ARG A 310 -5.96 -44.17 -1.55
CA ARG A 310 -7.42 -44.39 -1.39
C ARG A 310 -7.90 -45.74 -1.93
N THR A 311 -7.14 -46.37 -2.81
CA THR A 311 -7.48 -47.69 -3.38
C THR A 311 -6.89 -48.87 -2.59
N GLY A 312 -6.21 -48.60 -1.47
CA GLY A 312 -5.43 -49.58 -0.72
C GLY A 312 -6.04 -50.08 0.58
N ALA A 313 -7.35 -50.29 0.69
CA ALA A 313 -7.93 -51.21 1.67
C ALA A 313 -9.43 -51.48 1.39
N TRP A 314 -9.72 -52.75 1.17
CA TRP A 314 -11.02 -53.42 1.22
C TRP A 314 -11.88 -53.36 -0.04
N GLY A 315 -12.09 -54.55 -0.58
CA GLY A 315 -12.85 -54.80 -1.78
C GLY A 315 -14.36 -54.75 -1.58
N ASN A 316 -15.00 -54.86 -2.75
CA ASN A 316 -16.35 -55.30 -3.04
C ASN A 316 -17.39 -54.20 -3.31
N GLY A 317 -17.69 -54.03 -4.60
CA GLY A 317 -19.06 -53.87 -5.11
C GLY A 317 -19.68 -52.47 -5.10
N GLY A 318 -19.82 -51.88 -6.29
CA GLY A 318 -21.03 -51.13 -6.66
C GLY A 318 -20.86 -49.65 -7.02
N ARG A 319 -21.24 -49.35 -8.26
CA ARG A 319 -21.57 -48.05 -8.89
C ARG A 319 -20.43 -47.05 -9.14
N GLU A 320 -20.08 -46.94 -10.43
CA GLU A 320 -19.45 -45.78 -11.04
C GLU A 320 -20.30 -44.53 -10.78
N GLU A 321 -19.80 -43.64 -9.93
CA GLU A 321 -20.01 -42.20 -10.06
C GLU A 321 -18.66 -41.60 -10.41
N THR A 322 -18.54 -41.06 -11.63
CA THR A 322 -17.32 -40.43 -12.13
C THR A 322 -16.94 -39.22 -11.27
N VAL A 323 -15.63 -39.11 -10.99
CA VAL A 323 -14.98 -38.09 -10.15
C VAL A 323 -15.29 -36.65 -10.60
N ASP A 324 -15.68 -36.46 -11.86
CA ASP A 324 -16.08 -35.16 -12.43
C ASP A 324 -17.25 -34.50 -11.69
N HIS A 325 -18.12 -35.27 -11.02
CA HIS A 325 -19.28 -34.70 -10.34
C HIS A 325 -18.97 -34.11 -8.94
N ARG A 326 -17.83 -34.45 -8.32
CA ARG A 326 -17.45 -33.98 -6.97
C ARG A 326 -16.53 -32.76 -6.97
N LEU A 327 -15.73 -32.57 -8.03
CA LEU A 327 -14.83 -31.41 -8.16
C LEU A 327 -15.56 -30.10 -8.51
N ALA A 328 -16.81 -30.17 -8.97
CA ALA A 328 -17.63 -28.99 -9.22
C ALA A 328 -18.06 -28.24 -7.93
N GLY A 329 -17.97 -28.88 -6.76
CA GLY A 329 -18.50 -28.35 -5.49
C GLY A 329 -17.49 -27.68 -4.54
N MET A 330 -16.18 -27.77 -4.81
CA MET A 330 -15.14 -27.37 -3.83
C MET A 330 -14.16 -26.31 -4.35
N GLY A 331 -14.49 -25.64 -5.46
CA GLY A 331 -13.80 -24.42 -5.85
C GLY A 331 -14.22 -23.28 -4.94
N ALA A 332 -13.30 -22.79 -4.10
CA ALA A 332 -13.43 -21.46 -3.51
C ALA A 332 -13.53 -20.45 -4.67
N ARG A 333 -14.77 -20.11 -5.04
CA ARG A 333 -15.06 -19.09 -6.04
C ARG A 333 -14.61 -17.75 -5.45
N GLY A 334 -13.43 -17.29 -5.86
CA GLY A 334 -13.13 -15.87 -5.88
C GLY A 334 -14.29 -15.16 -6.55
N VAL A 335 -14.90 -14.22 -5.84
CA VAL A 335 -16.05 -13.47 -6.35
C VAL A 335 -15.53 -12.49 -7.39
N THR A 336 -15.48 -12.94 -8.64
CA THR A 336 -15.38 -12.07 -9.80
C THR A 336 -16.80 -11.93 -10.34
N ILE A 337 -17.49 -10.84 -9.98
CA ILE A 337 -18.67 -10.40 -10.72
C ILE A 337 -18.18 -9.40 -11.77
N GLN A 338 -18.47 -9.70 -13.03
CA GLN A 338 -18.39 -8.72 -14.12
C GLN A 338 -19.41 -7.61 -13.84
N LEU A 339 -18.92 -6.37 -13.70
CA LEU A 339 -19.73 -5.17 -13.83
C LEU A 339 -19.77 -4.75 -15.30
#